data_AF-A0A6A4W4A8-F1
#
_entry.id   AF-A0A6A4W4A8-F1
#
_cell.length_a   1.000
_cell.length_b   1.000
_cell.length_c   1.000
_cell.angle_alpha   90.00
_cell.angle_beta   90.00
_cell.angle_gamma   90.00
#
_symmetry.space_group_name_H-M   'P 1'
#
loop_
_entity.id
_entity.type
_entity.pdbx_description
1 polymer ?
#
loop_
_entity_poly.entity_id
_entity_poly.type
_entity_poly.pdbx_seq_one_letter_code
_entity_poly.pdbx_strand_id
1 'polypeptide(L)'
;MQPEGSYMRAVAARLGPMASSEAIKEQISAAENFSIRRKNLPSTCLLHYDKAPLRLSSARFQYMYDDKGREYIDCAGSISGVGHCHPAVVEASRSHIGALFTTFCDLSLTPDLASYPKQLLALSGPRFDAALFTSTGSEAIDLSLQIARGYTGCHDVVVVDNCFHGCLSTVIEISPREIKRKQLSKKELGEFMEIIEISPREIKRKQLTPKAWVHIIPMPDMYRGPHAGKEDAAELYFQDAKRVIEAAMARGRKVRRERERGRERERERERERERERERERERERERERERERERE
;
A
#
# COMPACT_ATOMS: atom_id res chain seq x y z
N MET A 1 -26.10 -26.54 -1.80
CA MET A 1 -25.40 -25.70 -0.81
C MET A 1 -25.02 -26.58 0.37
N GLN A 2 -23.74 -26.93 0.50
CA GLN A 2 -23.24 -27.55 1.73
C GLN A 2 -23.37 -26.49 2.84
N PRO A 3 -23.86 -26.82 4.04
CA PRO A 3 -24.02 -25.84 5.11
C PRO A 3 -22.64 -25.30 5.49
N GLU A 4 -22.45 -23.99 5.46
CA GLU A 4 -21.17 -23.28 5.64
C GLU A 4 -20.43 -23.68 6.93
N GLY A 5 -21.13 -24.23 7.92
CA GLY A 5 -20.53 -24.81 9.13
C GLY A 5 -19.71 -26.10 8.92
N SER A 6 -19.91 -26.82 7.82
CA SER A 6 -19.17 -28.05 7.46
C SER A 6 -17.73 -27.74 7.05
N TYR A 7 -17.53 -26.69 6.24
CA TYR A 7 -16.21 -26.30 5.75
C TYR A 7 -15.31 -25.85 6.91
N MET A 8 -15.80 -24.97 7.78
CA MET A 8 -15.02 -24.48 8.92
C MET A 8 -14.66 -25.58 9.92
N ARG A 9 -15.53 -26.57 10.14
CA ARG A 9 -15.23 -27.75 10.98
C ARG A 9 -14.23 -28.70 10.32
N ALA A 10 -14.37 -28.97 9.03
CA ALA A 10 -13.45 -29.82 8.27
C ALA A 10 -12.04 -29.19 8.19
N VAL A 11 -11.99 -27.87 8.02
CA VAL A 11 -10.77 -27.07 8.06
C VAL A 11 -10.16 -27.13 9.48
N ALA A 12 -10.94 -26.86 10.53
CA ALA A 12 -10.46 -26.98 11.91
C ALA A 12 -9.90 -28.38 12.27
N ALA A 13 -10.52 -29.45 11.79
CA ALA A 13 -10.08 -30.83 12.03
C ALA A 13 -8.79 -31.21 11.29
N ARG A 14 -8.52 -30.63 10.12
CA ARG A 14 -7.28 -30.87 9.32
C ARG A 14 -6.06 -30.12 9.83
N LEU A 15 -6.27 -29.03 10.57
CA LEU A 15 -5.24 -28.02 10.83
C LEU A 15 -4.52 -28.19 12.17
N GLY A 16 -4.70 -29.34 12.83
CA GLY A 16 -4.19 -29.57 14.18
C GLY A 16 -4.83 -28.63 15.21
N PRO A 17 -4.46 -28.78 16.50
CA PRO A 17 -4.85 -27.80 17.51
C PRO A 17 -4.38 -26.41 17.08
N MET A 18 -5.15 -25.35 17.45
CA MET A 18 -4.57 -24.00 17.39
C MET A 18 -3.22 -24.06 18.09
N ALA A 19 -2.19 -23.43 17.52
CA ALA A 19 -0.99 -23.17 18.29
C ALA A 19 -1.41 -22.30 19.47
N SER A 20 -1.78 -22.92 20.58
CA SER A 20 -1.90 -22.24 21.86
C SER A 20 -0.48 -21.83 22.13
N SER A 21 -0.21 -20.55 21.98
CA SER A 21 1.03 -20.01 22.48
C SER A 21 0.93 -20.03 24.00
N GLU A 22 1.14 -21.21 24.59
CA GLU A 22 1.64 -21.28 25.96
C GLU A 22 2.90 -20.41 26.10
N ALA A 23 3.61 -20.14 25.00
CA ALA A 23 4.66 -19.14 24.85
C ALA A 23 4.22 -17.65 24.89
N ILE A 24 2.94 -17.30 24.63
CA ILE A 24 2.43 -15.90 24.74
C ILE A 24 1.52 -15.75 25.99
N LYS A 25 1.26 -16.83 26.75
CA LYS A 25 0.70 -16.70 28.09
C LYS A 25 1.63 -15.80 28.92
N GLU A 26 1.05 -14.73 29.43
CA GLU A 26 1.80 -13.55 29.85
C GLU A 26 2.77 -13.84 30.99
N GLN A 27 4.05 -13.56 30.74
CA GLN A 27 5.08 -13.56 31.77
C GLN A 27 5.04 -12.29 32.64
N ILE A 28 4.25 -11.27 32.27
CA ILE A 28 4.21 -9.95 32.94
C ILE A 28 2.78 -9.45 33.17
N SER A 29 2.58 -8.75 34.28
CA SER A 29 1.26 -8.17 34.63
C SER A 29 0.84 -7.03 33.68
N ALA A 30 -0.45 -6.71 33.62
CA ALA A 30 -0.94 -5.59 32.80
C ALA A 30 -0.32 -4.24 33.17
N ALA A 31 -0.24 -3.97 34.47
CA ALA A 31 0.34 -2.73 35.00
C ALA A 31 1.83 -2.62 34.63
N GLU A 32 2.57 -3.73 34.73
CA GLU A 32 3.98 -3.79 34.37
C GLU A 32 4.18 -3.57 32.86
N ASN A 33 3.39 -4.23 32.01
CA ASN A 33 3.42 -4.05 30.55
C ASN A 33 3.17 -2.58 30.17
N PHE A 34 2.17 -1.93 30.77
CA PHE A 34 1.92 -0.51 30.57
C PHE A 34 3.10 0.38 30.97
N SER A 35 3.69 0.12 32.13
CA SER A 35 4.83 0.89 32.63
C SER A 35 6.04 0.76 31.69
N ILE A 36 6.35 -0.47 31.27
CA ILE A 36 7.42 -0.75 30.30
C ILE A 36 7.15 -0.01 28.98
N ARG A 37 5.93 -0.07 28.45
CA ARG A 37 5.58 0.63 27.21
C ARG A 37 5.70 2.14 27.34
N ARG A 38 5.18 2.74 28.42
CA ARG A 38 5.30 4.19 28.65
C ARG A 38 6.74 4.67 28.79
N LYS A 39 7.61 3.85 29.37
CA LYS A 39 9.02 4.19 29.54
C LYS A 39 9.83 4.01 28.26
N ASN A 40 9.54 2.98 27.48
CA ASN A 40 10.42 2.53 26.38
C ASN A 40 9.87 2.78 24.98
N LEU A 41 8.59 3.16 24.83
CA LEU A 41 7.99 3.48 23.54
C LEU A 41 7.67 4.98 23.45
N PRO A 42 7.80 5.57 22.26
CA PRO A 42 7.32 6.92 22.04
C PRO A 42 5.80 6.99 22.23
N SER A 43 5.30 8.18 22.57
CA SER A 43 3.88 8.49 22.75
C SER A 43 2.98 7.97 21.61
N THR A 44 3.51 7.92 20.39
CA THR A 44 2.82 7.43 19.18
C THR A 44 2.59 5.94 19.13
N CYS A 45 3.35 5.17 19.88
CA CYS A 45 3.25 3.72 19.97
C CYS A 45 2.48 3.28 21.24
N LEU A 46 1.93 4.25 21.98
CA LEU A 46 1.05 4.00 23.12
C LEU A 46 -0.34 3.58 22.64
N LEU A 47 -1.04 2.89 23.53
CA LEU A 47 -2.33 2.28 23.25
C LEU A 47 -3.38 3.36 22.96
N HIS A 48 -4.20 3.12 21.94
CA HIS A 48 -5.32 4.00 21.60
C HIS A 48 -6.38 4.03 22.70
N TYR A 49 -6.53 2.92 23.43
CA TYR A 49 -7.40 2.79 24.59
C TYR A 49 -6.55 2.50 25.82
N ASP A 50 -6.31 3.53 26.63
CA ASP A 50 -5.48 3.47 27.84
C ASP A 50 -6.25 2.92 29.06
N LYS A 51 -7.55 3.21 29.17
CA LYS A 51 -8.41 2.81 30.30
C LYS A 51 -8.79 1.33 30.31
N ALA A 52 -8.92 0.71 29.13
CA ALA A 52 -9.34 -0.68 28.98
C ALA A 52 -8.67 -1.31 27.75
N PRO A 53 -7.38 -1.66 27.84
CA PRO A 53 -6.66 -2.22 26.71
C PRO A 53 -7.14 -3.64 26.41
N LEU A 54 -7.18 -4.00 25.13
CA LEU A 54 -7.40 -5.37 24.69
C LEU A 54 -6.10 -6.17 24.80
N ARG A 55 -6.09 -7.21 25.65
CA ARG A 55 -4.96 -8.12 25.84
C ARG A 55 -5.13 -9.34 24.95
N LEU A 56 -4.87 -9.18 23.66
CA LEU A 56 -5.03 -10.25 22.69
C LEU A 56 -3.92 -11.29 22.83
N SER A 57 -4.30 -12.56 22.98
CA SER A 57 -3.39 -13.70 23.19
C SER A 57 -3.22 -14.55 21.92
N SER A 58 -4.28 -14.66 21.12
CA SER A 58 -4.28 -15.43 19.87
C SER A 58 -5.34 -14.90 18.91
N ALA A 59 -5.23 -15.27 17.63
CA ALA A 59 -6.21 -14.94 16.61
C ALA A 59 -6.27 -16.02 15.54
N ARG A 60 -7.45 -16.23 14.95
CA ARG A 60 -7.67 -17.19 13.87
C ARG A 60 -8.88 -16.78 13.03
N PHE A 61 -8.71 -16.75 11.72
CA PHE A 61 -9.73 -16.30 10.77
C PHE A 61 -10.29 -14.93 11.18
N GLN A 62 -11.60 -14.78 11.33
CA GLN A 62 -12.23 -13.53 11.74
C GLN A 62 -12.19 -13.26 13.26
N TYR A 63 -11.63 -14.17 14.05
CA TYR A 63 -11.69 -14.12 15.51
C TYR A 63 -10.36 -13.77 16.14
N MET A 64 -10.41 -13.02 17.24
CA MET A 64 -9.30 -12.80 18.16
C MET A 64 -9.72 -13.20 19.57
N TYR A 65 -8.77 -13.63 20.39
CA TYR A 65 -9.03 -14.10 21.74
C TYR A 65 -8.17 -13.33 22.72
N ASP A 66 -8.74 -12.90 23.85
CA ASP A 66 -7.94 -12.30 24.92
C ASP A 66 -7.21 -13.35 25.78
N ASP A 67 -6.40 -12.88 26.72
CA ASP A 67 -5.70 -13.65 27.73
C ASP A 67 -6.63 -14.46 28.65
N LYS A 68 -7.91 -14.07 28.73
CA LYS A 68 -8.97 -14.77 29.49
C LYS A 68 -9.78 -15.73 28.61
N GLY A 69 -9.43 -15.87 27.33
CA GLY A 69 -10.12 -16.72 26.38
C GLY A 69 -11.44 -16.16 25.86
N ARG A 70 -11.75 -14.88 26.10
CA ARG A 70 -12.92 -14.24 25.51
C ARG A 70 -12.68 -14.06 24.01
N GLU A 71 -13.67 -14.48 23.22
CA GLU A 71 -13.68 -14.33 21.77
C GLU A 71 -14.19 -12.94 21.37
N TYR A 72 -13.52 -12.34 20.39
CA TYR A 72 -13.88 -11.08 19.74
C TYR A 72 -13.94 -11.32 18.23
N ILE A 73 -14.97 -10.78 17.57
CA ILE A 73 -15.00 -10.69 16.11
C ILE A 73 -14.26 -9.44 15.67
N ASP A 74 -13.31 -9.60 14.74
CA ASP A 74 -12.53 -8.48 14.24
C ASP A 74 -13.29 -7.72 13.15
N CYS A 75 -13.90 -6.61 13.54
CA CYS A 75 -14.55 -5.67 12.61
C CYS A 75 -13.66 -4.47 12.23
N ALA A 76 -12.40 -4.45 12.69
CA ALA A 76 -11.49 -3.30 12.54
C ALA A 76 -10.21 -3.63 11.76
N GLY A 77 -9.85 -4.91 11.66
CA GLY A 77 -8.65 -5.39 10.98
C GLY A 77 -8.73 -5.20 9.47
N SER A 78 -8.21 -4.08 8.98
CA SER A 78 -8.12 -3.78 7.55
C SER A 78 -7.04 -4.60 6.81
N ILE A 79 -6.24 -5.39 7.52
CA ILE A 79 -5.00 -6.01 6.98
C ILE A 79 -5.19 -7.52 6.72
N SER A 80 -6.01 -8.21 7.52
CA SER A 80 -6.15 -9.67 7.45
C SER A 80 -7.25 -10.10 6.47
N GLY A 81 -7.06 -9.83 5.17
CA GLY A 81 -8.09 -10.09 4.13
C GLY A 81 -8.52 -11.56 3.99
N VAL A 82 -7.63 -12.51 4.31
CA VAL A 82 -7.94 -13.96 4.38
C VAL A 82 -8.18 -14.45 5.82
N GLY A 83 -8.31 -13.52 6.77
CA GLY A 83 -8.39 -13.81 8.20
C GLY A 83 -7.03 -13.98 8.88
N HIS A 84 -7.04 -13.82 10.20
CA HIS A 84 -5.87 -13.94 11.08
C HIS A 84 -5.29 -15.35 11.05
N CYS A 85 -3.96 -15.45 11.00
CA CYS A 85 -3.23 -16.72 11.09
C CYS A 85 -3.81 -17.82 10.17
N HIS A 86 -4.20 -17.45 8.93
CA HIS A 86 -4.80 -18.39 7.99
C HIS A 86 -3.83 -19.56 7.74
N PRO A 87 -4.20 -20.82 8.00
CA PRO A 87 -3.20 -21.88 8.10
C PRO A 87 -2.47 -22.21 6.80
N ALA A 88 -3.11 -22.04 5.64
CA ALA A 88 -2.42 -22.15 4.36
C ALA A 88 -1.31 -21.10 4.19
N VAL A 89 -1.50 -19.89 4.72
CA VAL A 89 -0.50 -18.80 4.68
C VAL A 89 0.63 -19.11 5.67
N VAL A 90 0.27 -19.49 6.90
CA VAL A 90 1.24 -19.84 7.94
C VAL A 90 2.14 -20.98 7.49
N GLU A 91 1.56 -22.05 6.93
CA GLU A 91 2.34 -23.19 6.45
C GLU A 91 3.26 -22.78 5.29
N ALA A 92 2.74 -22.09 4.27
CA ALA A 92 3.55 -21.61 3.15
C ALA A 92 4.72 -20.72 3.62
N SER A 93 4.48 -19.80 4.56
CA SER A 93 5.54 -18.97 5.15
C SER A 93 6.56 -19.80 5.92
N ARG A 94 6.13 -20.77 6.75
CA ARG A 94 7.03 -21.64 7.51
C ARG A 94 7.89 -22.50 6.60
N SER A 95 7.31 -23.13 5.57
CA SER A 95 8.04 -23.95 4.62
C SER A 95 9.08 -23.12 3.85
N HIS A 96 8.70 -21.93 3.35
CA HIS A 96 9.62 -21.07 2.61
C HIS A 96 10.75 -20.55 3.49
N ILE A 97 10.45 -19.94 4.64
CA ILE A 97 11.47 -19.39 5.55
C ILE A 97 12.40 -20.49 6.07
N GLY A 98 11.89 -21.70 6.31
CA GLY A 98 12.69 -22.84 6.73
C GLY A 98 13.65 -23.37 5.66
N ALA A 99 13.34 -23.15 4.38
CA ALA A 99 14.17 -23.58 3.25
C ALA A 99 15.11 -22.47 2.76
N LEU A 100 14.61 -21.24 2.64
CA LEU A 100 15.31 -20.09 2.08
C LEU A 100 14.73 -18.78 2.63
N PHE A 101 15.56 -17.99 3.31
CA PHE A 101 15.24 -16.63 3.69
C PHE A 101 16.27 -15.69 3.08
N THR A 102 15.87 -14.93 2.05
CA THR A 102 16.72 -13.93 1.39
C THR A 102 15.96 -12.63 1.17
N THR A 103 16.65 -11.51 1.32
CA THR A 103 16.14 -10.15 1.04
C THR A 103 16.60 -9.61 -0.31
N PHE A 104 17.49 -10.34 -1.01
CA PHE A 104 18.13 -9.89 -2.24
C PHE A 104 17.44 -10.51 -3.47
N CYS A 105 16.62 -9.72 -4.16
CA CYS A 105 15.96 -10.14 -5.40
C CYS A 105 16.91 -10.11 -6.62
N ASP A 106 18.01 -9.38 -6.53
CA ASP A 106 19.06 -9.23 -7.56
C ASP A 106 20.11 -10.35 -7.52
N LEU A 107 20.25 -11.01 -6.37
CA LEU A 107 21.20 -12.12 -6.16
C LEU A 107 20.56 -13.51 -6.21
N SER A 108 19.22 -13.59 -6.22
CA SER A 108 18.50 -14.85 -6.07
C SER A 108 17.62 -15.17 -7.27
N LEU A 109 17.99 -16.21 -8.03
CA LEU A 109 17.18 -16.73 -9.14
C LEU A 109 16.18 -17.78 -8.64
N THR A 110 15.15 -17.35 -7.93
CA THR A 110 14.10 -18.25 -7.40
C THR A 110 12.88 -18.33 -8.34
N PRO A 111 12.27 -19.52 -8.52
CA PRO A 111 11.03 -19.66 -9.29
C PRO A 111 9.87 -18.82 -8.75
N ASP A 112 9.85 -18.55 -7.44
CA ASP A 112 8.82 -17.76 -6.77
C ASP A 112 8.80 -16.31 -7.27
N LEU A 113 9.98 -15.70 -7.44
CA LEU A 113 10.11 -14.34 -7.98
C LEU A 113 9.70 -14.23 -9.47
N ALA A 114 9.65 -15.34 -10.21
CA ALA A 114 9.14 -15.36 -11.59
C ALA A 114 7.62 -15.63 -11.65
N SER A 115 7.14 -16.55 -10.81
CA SER A 115 5.74 -17.02 -10.87
C SER A 115 4.76 -16.04 -10.24
N TYR A 116 5.14 -15.36 -9.14
CA TYR A 116 4.25 -14.46 -8.42
C TYR A 116 3.88 -13.18 -9.20
N PRO A 117 4.82 -12.44 -9.82
CA PRO A 117 4.48 -11.28 -10.65
C PRO A 117 3.54 -11.64 -11.79
N LYS A 118 3.77 -12.80 -12.44
CA LYS A 118 2.93 -13.28 -13.54
C LYS A 118 1.48 -13.49 -13.10
N GLN A 119 1.27 -14.11 -11.94
CA GLN A 119 -0.05 -14.30 -11.37
C GLN A 119 -0.70 -12.97 -10.97
N LEU A 120 0.06 -12.07 -10.35
CA LEU A 120 -0.42 -10.75 -9.96
C LEU A 120 -0.86 -9.90 -11.17
N LEU A 121 -0.07 -9.89 -12.24
CA LEU A 121 -0.37 -9.17 -13.47
C LEU A 121 -1.61 -9.74 -14.18
N ALA A 122 -1.78 -11.07 -14.17
CA ALA A 122 -2.97 -11.71 -14.72
C ALA A 122 -4.26 -11.26 -13.99
N LEU A 123 -4.19 -10.96 -12.68
CA LEU A 123 -5.32 -10.44 -11.89
C LEU A 123 -5.54 -8.94 -12.06
N SER A 124 -4.47 -8.18 -12.37
CA SER A 124 -4.51 -6.70 -12.43
C SER A 124 -5.09 -6.16 -13.75
N GLY A 125 -5.20 -7.01 -14.78
CA GLY A 125 -5.76 -6.66 -16.09
C GLY A 125 -4.70 -6.20 -17.10
N PRO A 126 -5.10 -6.01 -18.38
CA PRO A 126 -4.18 -5.89 -19.51
C PRO A 126 -3.41 -4.56 -19.58
N ARG A 127 -3.63 -3.63 -18.64
CA ARG A 127 -2.94 -2.32 -18.61
C ARG A 127 -1.64 -2.34 -17.81
N PHE A 128 -1.35 -3.44 -17.11
CA PHE A 128 -0.17 -3.57 -16.28
C PHE A 128 0.79 -4.59 -16.91
N ASP A 129 2.02 -4.14 -17.19
CA ASP A 129 3.04 -4.94 -17.88
C ASP A 129 4.13 -5.45 -16.92
N ALA A 130 4.32 -4.80 -15.76
CA ALA A 130 5.39 -5.09 -14.81
C ALA A 130 4.95 -4.84 -13.37
N ALA A 131 5.56 -5.57 -12.43
CA ALA A 131 5.36 -5.42 -10.99
C ALA A 131 6.70 -5.20 -10.28
N LEU A 132 6.67 -4.35 -9.27
CA LEU A 132 7.80 -4.05 -8.40
C LEU A 132 7.34 -4.20 -6.95
N PHE A 133 8.07 -4.97 -6.16
CA PHE A 133 7.70 -5.27 -4.78
C PHE A 133 8.44 -4.39 -3.79
N THR A 134 7.70 -3.94 -2.78
CA THR A 134 8.23 -3.21 -1.63
C THR A 134 7.78 -3.90 -0.35
N SER A 135 8.42 -3.58 0.77
CA SER A 135 8.09 -4.17 2.07
C SER A 135 6.87 -3.50 2.70
N THR A 136 6.59 -2.24 2.33
CA THR A 136 5.46 -1.48 2.86
C THR A 136 4.69 -0.73 1.78
N GLY A 137 3.45 -0.36 2.10
CA GLY A 137 2.64 0.52 1.24
C GLY A 137 3.21 1.93 1.12
N SER A 138 3.89 2.45 2.16
CA SER A 138 4.53 3.79 2.08
C SER A 138 5.65 3.80 1.05
N GLU A 139 6.48 2.75 1.01
CA GLU A 139 7.54 2.59 -0.01
C GLU A 139 6.94 2.48 -1.41
N ALA A 140 5.84 1.73 -1.57
CA ALA A 140 5.16 1.61 -2.86
C ALA A 140 4.69 2.97 -3.39
N ILE A 141 4.09 3.81 -2.52
CA ILE A 141 3.66 5.15 -2.92
C ILE A 141 4.86 6.05 -3.22
N ASP A 142 5.90 6.03 -2.40
CA ASP A 142 7.10 6.84 -2.65
C ASP A 142 7.73 6.50 -4.01
N LEU A 143 7.91 5.20 -4.29
CA LEU A 143 8.45 4.73 -5.55
C LEU A 143 7.54 5.04 -6.74
N SER A 144 6.22 4.97 -6.54
CA SER A 144 5.26 5.39 -7.57
C SER A 144 5.38 6.88 -7.92
N LEU A 145 5.64 7.75 -6.92
CA LEU A 145 5.90 9.17 -7.15
C LEU A 145 7.20 9.37 -7.91
N GLN A 146 8.26 8.64 -7.56
CA GLN A 146 9.54 8.72 -8.26
C GLN A 146 9.40 8.30 -9.73
N ILE A 147 8.72 7.17 -10.00
CA ILE A 147 8.45 6.69 -11.36
C ILE A 147 7.58 7.69 -12.12
N ALA A 148 6.50 8.20 -11.52
CA ALA A 148 5.60 9.16 -12.15
C ALA A 148 6.32 10.47 -12.49
N ARG A 149 7.21 10.97 -11.61
CA ARG A 149 8.02 12.17 -11.84
C ARG A 149 9.06 11.96 -12.92
N GLY A 150 9.79 10.85 -12.85
CA GLY A 150 10.76 10.47 -13.88
C GLY A 150 10.11 10.31 -15.25
N TYR A 151 8.92 9.71 -15.29
CA TYR A 151 8.13 9.61 -16.51
C TYR A 151 7.66 10.99 -16.98
N THR A 152 6.84 11.69 -16.21
CA THR A 152 6.14 12.89 -16.66
C THR A 152 7.01 14.14 -16.77
N GLY A 153 8.12 14.20 -16.02
CA GLY A 153 8.88 15.43 -15.78
C GLY A 153 8.15 16.45 -14.92
N CYS A 154 7.01 16.08 -14.31
CA CYS A 154 6.22 16.93 -13.44
C CYS A 154 6.40 16.51 -11.98
N HIS A 155 6.63 17.48 -11.11
CA HIS A 155 6.79 17.26 -9.67
C HIS A 155 5.45 17.28 -8.89
N ASP A 156 4.46 17.96 -9.45
CA ASP A 156 3.18 18.21 -8.80
C ASP A 156 2.30 16.97 -8.72
N VAL A 157 1.49 16.87 -7.66
CA VAL A 157 0.55 15.77 -7.43
C VAL A 157 -0.83 16.32 -7.07
N VAL A 158 -1.86 15.60 -7.49
CA VAL A 158 -3.24 15.84 -7.07
C VAL A 158 -3.64 14.71 -6.12
N VAL A 159 -4.13 15.06 -4.94
CA VAL A 159 -4.55 14.11 -3.90
C VAL A 159 -5.96 14.42 -3.40
N VAL A 160 -6.66 13.39 -2.96
CA VAL A 160 -8.01 13.52 -2.41
C VAL A 160 -7.92 13.99 -0.96
N ASP A 161 -8.80 14.89 -0.54
CA ASP A 161 -8.89 15.31 0.84
C ASP A 161 -9.14 14.11 1.77
N ASN A 162 -8.65 14.19 3.00
CA ASN A 162 -8.74 13.14 4.01
C ASN A 162 -8.07 11.80 3.64
N CYS A 163 -7.26 11.73 2.58
CA CYS A 163 -6.48 10.53 2.26
C CYS A 163 -5.25 10.38 3.19
N PHE A 164 -4.80 9.13 3.31
CA PHE A 164 -3.56 8.75 3.98
C PHE A 164 -2.76 7.86 3.04
N HIS A 165 -1.52 8.24 2.76
CA HIS A 165 -0.66 7.51 1.84
C HIS A 165 0.48 6.76 2.53
N GLY A 166 0.75 7.02 3.81
CA GLY A 166 1.86 6.38 4.54
C GLY A 166 2.56 7.30 5.53
N CYS A 167 3.67 6.82 6.09
CA CYS A 167 4.43 7.48 7.16
C CYS A 167 5.82 7.98 6.74
N LEU A 168 6.25 7.73 5.49
CA LEU A 168 7.49 8.32 4.96
C LEU A 168 7.32 9.84 4.79
N SER A 169 8.40 10.60 4.91
CA SER A 169 8.36 12.07 4.86
C SER A 169 7.72 12.60 3.58
N THR A 170 8.14 12.09 2.43
CA THR A 170 7.60 12.38 1.09
C THR A 170 6.11 12.06 0.96
N VAL A 171 5.67 11.01 1.64
CA VAL A 171 4.31 10.47 1.57
C VAL A 171 3.37 11.18 2.56
N ILE A 172 3.88 11.59 3.73
CA ILE A 172 3.15 12.44 4.69
C ILE A 172 2.84 13.80 4.06
N GLU A 173 3.77 14.37 3.28
CA GLU A 173 3.57 15.66 2.61
C GLU A 173 2.38 15.66 1.64
N ILE A 174 1.99 14.49 1.13
CA ILE A 174 0.85 14.31 0.23
C ILE A 174 -0.38 13.72 0.94
N SER A 175 -0.39 13.59 2.27
CA SER A 175 -1.46 12.97 3.07
C SER A 175 -2.26 14.02 3.86
N PRO A 176 -3.38 14.57 3.34
CA PRO A 176 -4.15 15.63 4.00
C PRO A 176 -4.68 15.24 5.37
N ARG A 177 -4.99 13.95 5.60
CA ARG A 177 -5.47 13.47 6.90
C ARG A 177 -4.46 13.72 8.02
N GLU A 178 -3.18 13.49 7.78
CA GLU A 178 -2.13 13.70 8.78
C GLU A 178 -1.81 15.19 8.96
N ILE A 179 -1.89 15.97 7.87
CA ILE A 179 -1.77 17.43 7.94
C ILE A 179 -2.88 18.01 8.85
N LYS A 180 -4.13 17.58 8.66
CA LYS A 180 -5.27 17.99 9.51
C LYS A 180 -5.15 17.50 10.95
N ARG A 181 -4.74 16.25 11.16
CA ARG A 181 -4.54 15.65 12.50
C ARG A 181 -3.52 16.45 13.33
N LYS A 182 -2.42 16.88 12.71
CA LYS A 182 -1.38 17.72 13.34
C LYS A 182 -1.80 19.18 13.55
N GLN A 183 -2.80 19.67 12.82
CA GLN A 183 -3.38 21.01 13.05
C GLN A 183 -4.38 21.01 14.22
N LEU A 184 -5.18 19.94 14.35
CA LEU A 184 -6.15 19.76 15.45
C LEU A 184 -5.47 19.58 16.81
N SER A 185 -4.35 18.85 16.86
CA SER A 185 -3.59 18.66 18.12
C SER A 185 -3.08 19.96 18.75
N LYS A 186 -2.98 21.05 17.98
CA LYS A 186 -2.56 22.37 18.48
C LYS A 186 -3.67 23.20 19.11
N LYS A 187 -4.95 22.95 18.82
CA LYS A 187 -6.08 23.80 19.23
C LYS A 187 -6.92 23.23 20.38
N GLU A 188 -7.00 21.91 20.51
CA GLU A 188 -8.00 21.26 21.38
C GLU A 188 -7.42 20.29 22.43
N LEU A 189 -6.17 19.81 22.29
CA LEU A 189 -5.72 18.60 22.99
C LEU A 189 -4.72 18.78 24.14
N GLY A 190 -4.33 20.02 24.49
CA GLY A 190 -3.37 20.27 25.58
C GLY A 190 -2.05 19.51 25.41
N GLU A 191 -1.18 19.52 26.42
CA GLU A 191 0.18 18.93 26.42
C GLU A 191 0.26 17.39 26.17
N PHE A 192 -0.84 16.72 25.81
CA PHE A 192 -0.94 15.26 25.86
C PHE A 192 -0.58 14.50 24.59
N MET A 193 -0.10 15.16 23.54
CA MET A 193 0.29 14.46 22.30
C MET A 193 1.44 15.18 21.56
N GLU A 194 2.66 15.13 22.11
CA GLU A 194 3.88 15.25 21.30
C GLU A 194 3.99 14.02 20.39
N ILE A 195 3.26 14.03 19.27
CA ILE A 195 3.30 12.99 18.23
C ILE A 195 4.44 13.31 17.27
N ILE A 196 5.52 12.54 17.35
CA ILE A 196 6.63 12.49 16.38
C ILE A 196 7.26 13.87 16.12
N GLU A 197 7.96 14.42 17.11
CA GLU A 197 8.95 15.47 16.87
C GLU A 197 10.35 14.84 16.85
N ILE A 198 10.77 14.38 15.67
CA ILE A 198 12.20 14.22 15.39
C ILE A 198 12.75 15.64 15.18
N SER A 199 13.35 16.20 16.23
CA SER A 199 14.07 17.50 16.30
C SER A 199 13.30 18.67 16.98
N PRO A 200 13.68 19.04 18.23
CA PRO A 200 12.97 20.05 19.04
C PRO A 200 13.24 21.53 18.73
N ARG A 201 14.02 21.91 17.70
CA ARG A 201 14.60 23.27 17.66
C ARG A 201 14.19 24.21 16.53
N GLU A 202 13.53 23.76 15.46
CA GLU A 202 13.29 24.65 14.29
C GLU A 202 11.83 24.82 13.84
N ILE A 203 10.87 24.06 14.38
CA ILE A 203 9.46 24.08 13.90
C ILE A 203 8.55 24.90 14.81
N LYS A 204 9.07 25.96 15.46
CA LYS A 204 8.20 26.89 16.21
C LYS A 204 7.39 27.87 15.36
N ARG A 205 7.41 27.81 14.02
CA ARG A 205 6.81 28.90 13.19
C ARG A 205 6.04 28.57 11.91
N LYS A 206 5.99 27.33 11.38
CA LYS A 206 5.28 27.08 10.11
C LYS A 206 3.92 26.42 10.35
N GLN A 207 2.85 27.15 10.01
CA GLN A 207 1.54 26.53 9.71
C GLN A 207 1.80 25.37 8.74
N LEU A 208 1.38 24.15 9.08
CA LEU A 208 1.42 22.99 8.18
C LEU A 208 0.41 23.20 7.06
N THR A 209 0.74 24.09 6.13
CA THR A 209 0.00 24.29 4.88
C THR A 209 0.46 23.20 3.91
N PRO A 210 -0.46 22.65 3.08
CA PRO A 210 -0.06 21.78 1.98
C PRO A 210 1.04 22.45 1.16
N LYS A 211 2.04 21.68 0.75
CA LYS A 211 3.13 22.22 -0.09
C LYS A 211 2.52 22.75 -1.40
N ALA A 212 3.15 23.75 -1.99
CA ALA A 212 2.67 24.36 -3.24
C ALA A 212 2.61 23.39 -4.44
N TRP A 213 3.18 22.20 -4.34
CA TRP A 213 3.13 21.13 -5.36
C TRP A 213 2.09 20.05 -5.09
N VAL A 214 1.35 20.16 -3.98
CA VAL A 214 0.28 19.23 -3.59
C VAL A 214 -1.06 19.94 -3.76
N HIS A 215 -1.86 19.47 -4.71
CA HIS A 215 -3.19 20.01 -5.01
C HIS A 215 -4.24 19.10 -4.41
N ILE A 216 -5.06 19.62 -3.50
CA ILE A 216 -6.06 18.82 -2.80
C ILE A 216 -7.42 18.99 -3.49
N ILE A 217 -8.02 17.88 -3.91
CA ILE A 217 -9.40 17.83 -4.42
C ILE A 217 -10.35 17.33 -3.32
N PRO A 218 -11.62 17.77 -3.29
CA PRO A 218 -12.54 17.33 -2.27
C PRO A 218 -12.78 15.81 -2.32
N MET A 219 -12.95 15.21 -1.14
CA MET A 219 -13.35 13.81 -1.02
C MET A 219 -14.77 13.62 -1.57
N PRO A 220 -15.00 12.70 -2.52
CA PRO A 220 -16.32 12.43 -3.09
C PRO A 220 -17.19 11.63 -2.10
N ASP A 221 -17.55 12.25 -0.99
CA ASP A 221 -18.40 11.68 0.05
C ASP A 221 -19.87 11.96 -0.27
N MET A 222 -20.53 10.97 -0.85
CA MET A 222 -21.93 11.04 -1.27
C MET A 222 -22.92 11.19 -0.10
N TYR A 223 -22.48 10.94 1.15
CA TYR A 223 -23.34 10.91 2.33
C TYR A 223 -23.11 12.07 3.28
N ARG A 224 -21.87 12.54 3.42
CA ARG A 224 -21.48 13.59 4.37
C ARG A 224 -20.71 14.74 3.74
N GLY A 225 -20.45 14.68 2.45
CA GLY A 225 -19.69 15.71 1.75
C GLY A 225 -20.55 16.87 1.23
N PRO A 226 -19.92 17.90 0.63
CA PRO A 226 -20.61 19.13 0.19
C PRO A 226 -21.73 18.92 -0.85
N HIS A 227 -21.71 17.80 -1.57
CA HIS A 227 -22.73 17.44 -2.56
C HIS A 227 -23.63 16.30 -2.10
N ALA A 228 -23.61 15.95 -0.81
CA ALA A 228 -24.43 14.88 -0.27
C ALA A 228 -25.92 15.09 -0.55
N GLY A 229 -26.61 14.02 -0.95
CA GLY A 229 -28.05 14.03 -1.24
C GLY A 229 -28.45 14.64 -2.59
N LYS A 230 -27.50 15.10 -3.42
CA LYS A 230 -27.80 15.56 -4.78
C LYS A 230 -27.76 14.40 -5.77
N GLU A 231 -28.70 14.38 -6.71
CA GLU A 231 -28.75 13.34 -7.77
C GLU A 231 -27.52 13.38 -8.69
N ASP A 232 -26.97 14.57 -8.92
CA ASP A 232 -25.81 14.84 -9.77
C ASP A 232 -24.49 14.97 -8.98
N ALA A 233 -24.45 14.51 -7.73
CA ALA A 233 -23.30 14.70 -6.84
C ALA A 233 -21.96 14.23 -7.43
N ALA A 234 -21.96 13.14 -8.19
CA ALA A 234 -20.75 12.63 -8.85
C ALA A 234 -20.18 13.63 -9.89
N GLU A 235 -21.06 14.25 -10.68
CA GLU A 235 -20.68 15.26 -11.67
C GLU A 235 -20.15 16.53 -10.98
N LEU A 236 -20.79 16.93 -9.89
CA LEU A 236 -20.33 18.09 -9.10
C LEU A 236 -18.94 17.87 -8.49
N TYR A 237 -18.64 16.67 -7.97
CA TYR A 237 -17.30 16.32 -7.51
C TYR A 237 -16.27 16.27 -8.65
N PHE A 238 -16.66 15.78 -9.82
CA PHE A 238 -15.81 15.82 -11.01
C PHE A 238 -15.48 17.26 -11.40
N GLN A 239 -16.47 18.16 -11.39
CA GLN A 239 -16.29 19.58 -11.67
C GLN A 239 -15.37 20.25 -10.63
N ASP A 240 -15.50 19.91 -9.34
CA ASP A 240 -14.59 20.39 -8.30
C ASP A 240 -13.14 19.98 -8.58
N ALA A 241 -12.91 18.70 -8.88
CA ALA A 241 -11.59 18.19 -9.21
C ALA A 241 -11.01 18.89 -10.46
N LYS A 242 -11.85 19.06 -11.50
CA LYS A 242 -11.47 19.76 -12.72
C LYS A 242 -11.07 21.21 -12.45
N ARG A 243 -11.84 21.95 -11.64
CA ARG A 243 -11.52 23.34 -11.26
C ARG A 243 -10.18 23.44 -10.54
N VAL A 244 -9.88 22.53 -9.62
CA VAL A 244 -8.58 22.50 -8.91
C VAL A 244 -7.43 22.24 -9.90
N ILE A 245 -7.59 21.27 -10.81
CA ILE A 245 -6.58 20.92 -11.81
C ILE A 245 -6.35 22.09 -12.79
N GLU A 246 -7.41 22.73 -13.26
CA GLU A 246 -7.33 23.90 -14.15
C GLU A 246 -6.67 25.10 -13.47
N ALA A 247 -6.99 25.36 -12.19
CA ALA A 247 -6.34 26.40 -11.41
C ALA A 247 -4.84 26.11 -11.18
N ALA A 248 -4.46 24.84 -10.99
CA ALA A 248 -3.06 24.45 -10.89
C ALA A 248 -2.31 24.70 -12.22
N MET A 249 -2.92 24.31 -13.35
CA MET A 249 -2.34 24.54 -14.69
C MET A 249 -2.18 26.03 -15.01
N ALA A 250 -3.18 26.86 -14.67
CA ALA A 250 -3.14 28.30 -14.90
C ALA A 250 -1.98 28.99 -14.15
N ARG A 251 -1.49 28.42 -13.05
CA ARG A 251 -0.32 28.90 -12.29
C ARG A 251 1.03 28.45 -12.89
N GLY A 252 1.04 27.97 -14.13
CA GLY A 252 2.25 27.49 -14.81
C GLY A 252 2.76 26.14 -14.30
N ARG A 253 1.93 25.38 -13.55
CA ARG A 253 2.30 24.05 -13.06
C ARG A 253 2.05 23.01 -14.15
N LYS A 254 3.07 22.18 -14.44
CA LYS A 254 3.06 21.23 -15.55
C LYS A 254 2.18 20.00 -15.29
N VAL A 255 0.87 20.12 -15.14
CA VAL A 255 -0.03 18.95 -15.14
C VAL A 255 -0.17 18.43 -16.57
N ARG A 256 0.67 17.48 -16.98
CA ARG A 256 0.77 17.02 -18.37
C ARG A 256 -0.35 16.04 -18.72
N ARG A 257 -1.06 16.27 -19.84
CA ARG A 257 -2.16 15.40 -20.31
C ARG A 257 -1.64 14.12 -20.98
N GLU A 258 -2.25 12.98 -20.67
CA GLU A 258 -1.93 11.65 -21.20
C GLU A 258 -1.94 11.55 -22.74
N ARG A 259 -2.82 12.33 -23.41
CA ARG A 259 -3.00 12.30 -24.87
C ARG A 259 -1.77 12.67 -25.69
N GLU A 260 -0.85 13.48 -25.15
CA GLU A 260 0.34 13.93 -25.90
C GLU A 260 1.40 12.82 -26.02
N ARG A 261 1.43 11.86 -25.09
CA ARG A 261 2.41 10.75 -25.09
C ARG A 261 1.85 9.41 -25.54
N GLY A 262 0.54 9.20 -25.58
CA GLY A 262 -0.05 8.01 -26.21
C GLY A 262 0.42 7.85 -27.67
N ARG A 263 0.49 8.97 -28.39
CA ARG A 263 1.05 9.05 -29.75
C ARG A 263 2.55 8.75 -29.80
N GLU A 264 3.30 9.12 -28.77
CA GLU A 264 4.74 8.86 -28.66
C GLU A 264 5.02 7.38 -28.34
N ARG A 265 4.23 6.79 -27.42
CA ARG A 265 4.27 5.36 -27.08
C ARG A 265 3.88 4.46 -28.24
N GLU A 266 2.87 4.83 -29.01
CA GLU A 266 2.46 4.08 -30.19
C GLU A 266 3.59 4.08 -31.23
N ARG A 267 4.21 5.24 -31.45
CA ARG A 267 5.40 5.37 -32.32
C ARG A 267 6.60 4.57 -31.81
N GLU A 268 6.82 4.51 -30.50
CA GLU A 268 7.94 3.77 -29.91
C GLU A 268 7.72 2.25 -29.97
N ARG A 269 6.50 1.78 -29.68
CA ARG A 269 6.09 0.37 -29.84
C ARG A 269 6.15 -0.08 -31.30
N GLU A 270 5.80 0.80 -32.23
CA GLU A 270 5.92 0.52 -33.67
C GLU A 270 7.38 0.39 -34.10
N ARG A 271 8.27 1.27 -33.61
CA ARG A 271 9.73 1.17 -33.84
C ARG A 271 10.33 -0.10 -33.25
N GLU A 272 9.86 -0.55 -32.08
CA GLU A 272 10.35 -1.77 -31.46
C GLU A 272 9.91 -3.03 -32.24
N ARG A 273 8.65 -3.07 -32.69
CA ARG A 273 8.15 -4.12 -33.58
C ARG A 273 8.90 -4.17 -34.91
N GLU A 274 9.27 -3.02 -35.44
CA GLU A 274 10.05 -2.93 -36.69
C GLU A 274 11.47 -3.49 -36.50
N ARG A 275 12.14 -3.14 -35.39
CA ARG A 275 13.46 -3.70 -35.04
C ARG A 275 13.41 -5.21 -34.83
N GLU A 276 12.34 -5.74 -34.25
CA GLU A 276 12.18 -7.18 -34.06
C GLU A 276 12.01 -7.92 -35.38
N ARG A 277 11.20 -7.39 -36.30
CA ARG A 277 11.05 -7.91 -37.67
C ARG A 277 12.35 -7.87 -38.46
N GLU A 278 13.15 -6.82 -38.28
CA GLU A 278 14.45 -6.70 -38.93
C GLU A 278 15.43 -7.77 -38.43
N ARG A 279 15.50 -8.00 -37.11
CA ARG A 279 16.30 -9.08 -36.51
C ARG A 279 15.87 -10.46 -36.98
N GLU A 280 14.57 -10.69 -37.17
CA GLU A 280 14.05 -11.95 -37.68
C GLU A 280 14.47 -12.19 -39.13
N ARG A 281 14.37 -11.17 -39.98
CA ARG A 281 14.85 -11.22 -41.38
C ARG A 281 16.36 -11.46 -41.47
N GLU A 282 17.13 -10.87 -40.57
CA GLU A 282 18.58 -11.09 -40.53
C GLU A 282 18.93 -12.54 -40.17
N ARG A 283 18.25 -13.10 -39.16
CA ARG A 283 18.39 -14.52 -38.78
C ARG A 283 17.99 -15.47 -39.91
N GLU A 284 16.96 -15.13 -40.67
CA GLU A 284 16.52 -15.93 -41.81
C GLU A 284 17.57 -15.92 -42.94
N ARG A 285 18.14 -14.75 -43.26
CA ARG A 285 19.23 -14.62 -44.23
C ARG A 285 20.49 -15.37 -43.80
N GLU A 286 20.80 -15.38 -42.50
CA GLU A 286 21.94 -16.13 -41.96
C GLU A 286 21.74 -17.63 -42.10
N ARG A 287 20.54 -18.14 -41.79
CA ARG A 287 20.16 -19.54 -42.00
C ARG A 287 20.20 -19.95 -43.47
N GLU A 288 19.81 -19.06 -44.38
CA GLU A 288 19.86 -19.31 -45.82
C GLU A 288 21.31 -19.40 -46.32
N ARG A 289 22.19 -18.49 -45.87
CA ARG A 289 23.63 -18.55 -46.16
C ARG A 289 24.30 -19.80 -45.60
N GLU A 290 23.88 -20.25 -44.43
CA GLU A 290 24.39 -21.50 -43.82
C GLU A 290 23.96 -22.72 -44.65
N ARG A 291 22.71 -22.77 -45.09
CA ARG A 291 22.20 -23.82 -46.00
C ARG A 291 22.87 -23.83 -47.37
N GLU A 292 23.27 -22.67 -47.90
CA GLU A 292 24.02 -22.59 -49.16
C GLU A 292 25.46 -23.10 -48.98
N ARG A 293 26.11 -22.78 -47.86
CA ARG A 293 27.45 -23.32 -47.51
C ARG A 293 27.47 -24.83 -47.28
N GLU A 294 26.38 -25.41 -46.79
CA GLU A 294 26.24 -26.86 -46.65
C GLU A 294 25.95 -27.59 -47.98
N ARG A 295 25.61 -26.85 -49.04
CA ARG A 295 25.33 -27.40 -50.38
C ARG A 295 26.52 -27.34 -51.33
N GLU A 296 27.56 -26.57 -51.00
CA GLU A 296 28.86 -26.55 -51.70
C GLU A 296 29.82 -27.60 -51.12
#